data_AF-A0A6C0EHA5-F1
#
_entry.id   AF-A0A6C0EHA5-F1
#
_cell.length_a   1.000
_cell.length_b   1.000
_cell.length_c   1.000
_cell.angle_alpha   90.00
_cell.angle_beta   90.00
_cell.angle_gamma   90.00
#
_symmetry.space_group_name_H-M   'P 1'
#
loop_
_entity.id
_entity.type
_entity.pdbx_description
1 polymer ?
#
loop_
_entity_poly.entity_id
_entity_poly.type
_entity_poly.pdbx_seq_one_letter_code
_entity_poly.pdbx_strand_id
1 'polypeptide(L)'
;MDNEMQKKDNNNKYKNEFIKMKRERRERKRTTKRAVTGEEVIFIFEKVLEKWPTIKIYNTIIQKNPNSGIDKKITETIATGNCKVYETELSKDRYEYYVFLREKVYENNKK
;
A
#
# COMPACT_ATOMS: atom_id res chain seq x y z
N MET A 1 38.22 -6.04 -27.19
CA MET A 1 38.02 -5.76 -25.75
C MET A 1 36.55 -5.98 -25.35
N ASP A 2 35.79 -6.72 -26.16
CA ASP A 2 34.32 -6.73 -26.13
C ASP A 2 33.72 -7.83 -25.25
N ASN A 3 34.53 -8.82 -24.87
CA ASN A 3 34.10 -9.95 -24.02
C ASN A 3 34.01 -9.61 -22.51
N GLU A 4 34.77 -8.62 -22.03
CA GLU A 4 34.69 -8.19 -20.63
C GLU A 4 33.52 -7.24 -20.36
N MET A 5 33.16 -6.42 -21.36
CA MET A 5 32.03 -5.50 -21.29
C MET A 5 30.70 -6.27 -21.27
N GLN A 6 30.55 -7.27 -22.14
CA GLN A 6 29.38 -8.17 -22.14
C GLN A 6 29.24 -9.00 -20.85
N LYS A 7 30.35 -9.42 -20.21
CA LYS A 7 30.31 -10.15 -18.93
C LYS A 7 29.91 -9.27 -17.75
N LYS A 8 30.37 -8.01 -17.68
CA LYS A 8 29.96 -7.06 -16.63
C LYS A 8 28.48 -6.72 -16.72
N ASP A 9 27.95 -6.50 -17.92
CA ASP A 9 26.54 -6.16 -18.13
C ASP A 9 25.60 -7.31 -17.77
N ASN A 10 25.97 -8.55 -18.12
CA ASN A 10 25.20 -9.73 -17.73
C ASN A 10 25.19 -9.95 -16.21
N ASN A 11 26.34 -9.80 -15.52
CA ASN A 11 26.42 -9.97 -14.07
C ASN A 11 25.56 -8.93 -13.31
N ASN A 12 25.49 -7.71 -13.86
CA ASN A 12 24.65 -6.64 -13.32
C ASN A 12 23.16 -6.88 -13.58
N LYS A 13 22.81 -7.46 -14.74
CA LYS A 13 21.43 -7.86 -15.08
C LYS A 13 20.89 -8.93 -14.13
N TYR A 14 21.63 -10.00 -13.86
CA TYR A 14 21.22 -11.04 -12.91
C TYR A 14 21.04 -10.50 -11.49
N LYS A 15 21.93 -9.59 -11.06
CA LYS A 15 21.80 -8.91 -9.76
C LYS A 15 20.53 -8.07 -9.69
N ASN A 16 20.21 -7.32 -10.75
CA ASN A 16 19.02 -6.48 -10.83
C ASN A 16 17.72 -7.31 -10.85
N GLU A 17 17.71 -8.42 -11.61
CA GLU A 17 16.59 -9.37 -11.62
C GLU A 17 16.38 -9.99 -10.24
N PHE A 18 17.45 -10.41 -9.57
CA PHE A 18 17.38 -10.96 -8.21
C PHE A 18 16.83 -9.94 -7.20
N ILE A 19 17.26 -8.68 -7.28
CA ILE A 19 16.76 -7.60 -6.43
C ILE A 19 15.26 -7.37 -6.70
N LYS A 20 14.85 -7.32 -7.98
CA LYS A 20 13.45 -7.16 -8.38
C LYS A 20 12.58 -8.29 -7.85
N MET A 21 12.97 -9.55 -8.05
CA MET A 21 12.27 -10.72 -7.53
C MET A 21 12.13 -10.70 -6.00
N LYS A 22 13.21 -10.31 -5.30
CA LYS A 22 13.19 -10.22 -3.83
C LYS A 22 12.27 -9.11 -3.35
N ARG A 23 12.19 -7.98 -4.07
CA ARG A 23 11.25 -6.88 -3.80
C ARG A 23 9.81 -7.35 -3.98
N GLU A 24 9.47 -7.87 -5.15
CA GLU A 24 8.11 -8.35 -5.48
C GLU A 24 7.62 -9.40 -4.47
N ARG A 25 8.49 -10.34 -4.08
CA ARG A 25 8.15 -11.35 -3.06
C ARG A 25 7.82 -10.71 -1.70
N ARG A 26 8.56 -9.68 -1.30
CA ARG A 26 8.33 -8.97 -0.03
C ARG A 26 7.05 -8.16 -0.07
N GLU A 27 6.78 -7.49 -1.18
CA GLU A 27 5.56 -6.71 -1.40
C GLU A 27 4.34 -7.62 -1.33
N ARG A 28 4.34 -8.72 -2.11
CA ARG A 28 3.28 -9.73 -2.06
C ARG A 28 3.03 -10.23 -0.64
N LYS A 29 4.09 -10.62 0.09
CA LYS A 29 3.97 -11.09 1.48
C LYS A 29 3.36 -10.04 2.40
N ARG A 30 3.69 -8.76 2.22
CA ARG A 30 3.16 -7.66 3.06
C ARG A 30 1.71 -7.33 2.70
N THR A 31 1.36 -7.32 1.42
CA THR A 31 -0.02 -7.18 0.95
C THR A 31 -0.91 -8.29 1.50
N THR A 32 -0.52 -9.56 1.38
CA THR A 32 -1.32 -10.68 1.89
C THR A 32 -1.53 -10.58 3.41
N LYS A 33 -0.51 -10.15 4.16
CA LYS A 33 -0.62 -9.96 5.61
C LYS A 33 -1.53 -8.81 6.03
N ARG A 34 -1.74 -7.82 5.17
CA ARG A 34 -2.59 -6.66 5.49
C ARG A 34 -4.07 -7.04 5.59
N ALA A 35 -4.51 -8.09 4.89
CA ALA A 35 -5.91 -8.53 4.80
C ALA A 35 -6.92 -7.49 4.25
N VAL A 36 -6.45 -6.29 3.90
CA VAL A 36 -7.24 -5.17 3.39
C VAL A 36 -6.67 -4.73 2.04
N THR A 37 -7.56 -4.39 1.12
CA THR A 37 -7.22 -3.97 -0.24
C THR A 37 -6.67 -2.54 -0.27
N GLY A 38 -5.96 -2.18 -1.35
CA GLY A 38 -5.50 -0.79 -1.56
C GLY A 38 -6.65 0.21 -1.65
N GLU A 39 -7.77 -0.21 -2.27
CA GLU A 39 -8.98 0.59 -2.40
C GLU A 39 -9.65 0.89 -1.05
N GLU A 40 -9.74 -0.10 -0.16
CA GLU A 40 -10.25 0.11 1.20
C GLU A 40 -9.33 1.05 2.01
N VAL A 41 -8.01 0.98 1.82
CA VAL A 41 -7.07 1.91 2.47
C VAL A 41 -7.30 3.34 2.00
N ILE A 42 -7.48 3.56 0.68
CA ILE A 42 -7.83 4.87 0.13
C ILE A 42 -9.12 5.38 0.77
N PHE A 43 -10.16 4.55 0.80
CA PHE A 43 -11.44 4.94 1.39
C PHE A 43 -11.30 5.33 2.87
N ILE A 44 -10.52 4.58 3.65
CA ILE A 44 -10.26 4.93 5.06
C ILE A 44 -9.58 6.30 5.16
N PHE A 45 -8.57 6.56 4.34
CA PHE A 45 -7.85 7.84 4.36
C PHE A 45 -8.78 9.01 4.00
N GLU A 46 -9.59 8.88 2.96
CA GLU A 46 -10.59 9.89 2.59
C GLU A 46 -11.51 10.21 3.76
N LYS A 47 -12.07 9.18 4.40
CA LYS A 47 -13.03 9.36 5.50
C LYS A 47 -12.39 9.88 6.78
N VAL A 48 -11.13 9.55 7.03
CA VAL A 48 -10.36 10.15 8.13
C VAL A 48 -10.15 11.64 7.90
N LEU A 49 -9.83 12.06 6.67
CA LEU A 49 -9.69 13.49 6.33
C LEU A 49 -11.04 14.24 6.38
N GLU A 50 -12.14 13.54 6.09
CA GLU A 50 -13.52 14.03 6.34
C GLU A 50 -13.92 14.00 7.83
N LYS A 51 -13.01 13.62 8.74
CA LYS A 51 -13.22 13.53 10.20
C LYS A 51 -14.30 12.52 10.62
N TRP A 52 -14.48 11.45 9.84
CA TRP A 52 -15.39 10.38 10.24
C TRP A 52 -14.80 9.58 11.41
N PRO A 53 -15.64 9.18 12.39
CA PRO A 53 -15.22 8.22 13.40
C PRO A 53 -14.84 6.88 12.77
N THR A 54 -13.74 6.26 13.25
CA THR A 54 -13.23 4.97 12.73
C THR A 54 -14.30 3.87 12.76
N ILE A 55 -15.16 3.86 13.79
CA ILE A 55 -16.27 2.91 13.88
C ILE A 55 -17.28 3.05 12.74
N LYS A 56 -17.55 4.28 12.29
CA LYS A 56 -18.45 4.56 11.17
C LYS A 56 -17.83 4.09 9.85
N ILE A 57 -16.53 4.32 9.68
CA ILE A 57 -15.76 3.87 8.52
C ILE A 57 -15.80 2.34 8.42
N TYR A 58 -15.45 1.65 9.51
CA TYR A 58 -15.48 0.19 9.61
C TYR A 58 -16.86 -0.37 9.23
N ASN A 59 -17.93 0.13 9.87
CA ASN A 59 -19.29 -0.33 9.59
C ASN A 59 -19.68 -0.12 8.12
N THR A 60 -19.26 1.01 7.53
CA THR A 60 -19.55 1.31 6.11
C THR A 60 -18.84 0.32 5.17
N ILE A 61 -17.61 -0.07 5.47
CA ILE A 61 -16.86 -1.03 4.65
C ILE A 61 -17.53 -2.41 4.72
N ILE A 62 -17.85 -2.89 5.93
CA ILE A 62 -18.49 -4.20 6.11
C ILE A 62 -19.89 -4.25 5.48
N GLN A 63 -20.65 -3.16 5.53
CA GLN A 63 -21.95 -3.07 4.86
C GLN A 63 -21.84 -3.15 3.34
N LYS A 64 -20.80 -2.55 2.74
CA LYS A 64 -20.56 -2.58 1.30
C LYS A 64 -19.92 -3.89 0.82
N ASN A 65 -18.99 -4.41 1.60
CA ASN A 65 -18.26 -5.64 1.32
C ASN A 65 -18.18 -6.51 2.59
N PRO A 66 -19.19 -7.37 2.82
CA PRO A 66 -19.22 -8.27 3.98
C PRO A 66 -18.04 -9.24 4.05
N ASN A 67 -17.38 -9.51 2.92
CA ASN A 67 -16.23 -10.40 2.82
C ASN A 67 -14.89 -9.67 2.98
N SER A 68 -14.91 -8.37 3.30
CA SER A 68 -13.69 -7.62 3.59
C SER A 68 -12.93 -8.25 4.76
N GLY A 69 -11.61 -8.40 4.64
CA GLY A 69 -10.75 -8.85 5.73
C GLY A 69 -10.46 -7.76 6.77
N ILE A 70 -11.17 -6.63 6.72
CA ILE A 70 -11.00 -5.54 7.65
C ILE A 70 -11.63 -5.84 9.02
N ASP A 71 -10.94 -5.39 10.06
CA ASP A 71 -11.49 -5.33 11.41
C ASP A 71 -11.36 -3.90 12.00
N LYS A 72 -11.94 -3.70 13.18
CA LYS A 72 -11.93 -2.41 13.88
C LYS A 72 -10.50 -1.93 14.18
N LYS A 73 -9.61 -2.83 14.60
CA LYS A 73 -8.23 -2.51 14.98
C LYS A 73 -7.37 -2.14 13.77
N ILE A 74 -7.57 -2.85 12.67
CA ILE A 74 -6.95 -2.55 11.38
C ILE A 74 -7.41 -1.17 10.91
N THR A 75 -8.71 -0.86 11.01
CA THR A 75 -9.25 0.46 10.63
C THR A 75 -8.59 1.59 11.44
N GLU A 76 -8.47 1.43 12.75
CA GLU A 76 -7.76 2.39 13.62
C GLU A 76 -6.28 2.55 13.23
N THR A 77 -5.61 1.44 12.97
CA THR A 77 -4.19 1.44 12.61
C THR A 77 -3.99 2.17 11.29
N ILE A 78 -4.82 1.88 10.28
CA ILE A 78 -4.80 2.57 8.99
C ILE A 78 -5.11 4.05 9.18
N ALA A 79 -6.08 4.43 10.04
CA ALA A 79 -6.43 5.82 10.26
C ALA A 79 -5.29 6.73 10.76
N THR A 80 -4.25 6.14 11.38
CA THR A 80 -3.02 6.88 11.76
C THR A 80 -2.06 7.15 10.58
N GLY A 81 -2.40 6.68 9.38
CA GLY A 81 -1.52 6.67 8.21
C GLY A 81 -0.54 5.49 8.19
N ASN A 82 -0.56 4.61 9.20
CA ASN A 82 0.34 3.45 9.30
C ASN A 82 -0.09 2.28 8.41
N CYS A 83 -0.20 2.53 7.10
CA CYS A 83 -0.52 1.51 6.11
C CYS A 83 0.15 1.83 4.77
N LYS A 84 1.01 0.91 4.30
CA LYS A 84 1.69 1.04 3.01
C LYS A 84 0.94 0.27 1.94
N VAL A 85 0.48 0.98 0.90
CA VAL A 85 0.01 0.42 -0.36
C VAL A 85 1.19 0.44 -1.35
N TYR A 86 1.29 -0.58 -2.19
CA TYR A 86 2.30 -0.71 -3.24
C TYR A 86 1.70 -0.36 -4.61
N GLU A 87 2.52 0.19 -5.50
CA GLU A 87 2.11 0.60 -6.85
C GLU A 87 1.48 -0.55 -7.64
N THR A 88 1.92 -1.80 -7.41
CA THR A 88 1.37 -3.00 -8.05
C THR A 88 -0.06 -3.35 -7.63
N GLU A 89 -0.58 -2.73 -6.57
CA GLU A 89 -1.92 -3.02 -6.04
C GLU A 89 -3.02 -2.17 -6.67
N LEU A 90 -2.66 -1.09 -7.37
CA LEU A 90 -3.57 -0.06 -7.85
C LEU A 90 -3.21 0.33 -9.29
N SER A 91 -4.11 1.00 -9.99
CA SER A 91 -3.73 1.74 -11.19
C SER A 91 -2.81 2.91 -10.83
N LYS A 92 -2.04 3.40 -11.80
CA LYS A 92 -1.10 4.51 -11.59
C LYS A 92 -1.76 5.73 -10.94
N ASP A 93 -2.89 6.19 -11.49
CA ASP A 93 -3.61 7.35 -10.98
C ASP A 93 -4.15 7.13 -9.55
N ARG A 94 -4.64 5.92 -9.26
CA ARG A 94 -5.11 5.55 -7.91
C ARG A 94 -3.95 5.51 -6.92
N TYR A 95 -2.78 5.05 -7.35
CA TYR A 95 -1.59 5.03 -6.51
C TYR A 95 -1.09 6.45 -6.20
N GLU A 96 -1.01 7.33 -7.20
CA GLU A 96 -0.65 8.74 -7.00
C GLU A 96 -1.63 9.43 -6.04
N TYR A 97 -2.93 9.18 -6.21
CA TYR A 97 -3.96 9.68 -5.30
C TYR A 97 -3.81 9.14 -3.87
N TYR A 98 -3.47 7.86 -3.72
CA TYR A 98 -3.14 7.27 -2.41
C TYR A 98 -1.95 7.98 -1.75
N VAL A 99 -0.87 8.26 -2.50
CA VAL A 99 0.31 8.95 -1.97
C VAL A 99 -0.07 10.33 -1.44
N PHE A 100 -0.85 11.09 -2.22
CA PHE A 100 -1.36 12.40 -1.82
C PHE A 100 -2.21 12.34 -0.54
N LEU A 101 -3.14 11.38 -0.44
CA LEU A 101 -3.96 11.20 0.76
C LEU A 101 -3.11 10.83 1.98
N ARG A 102 -2.10 9.99 1.80
CA ARG A 102 -1.22 9.54 2.87
C ARG A 102 -0.44 10.69 3.51
N GLU A 103 0.07 11.60 2.70
CA GLU A 103 0.77 12.79 3.19
C GLU A 103 -0.16 13.64 4.07
N LYS A 104 -1.37 13.92 3.59
CA LYS A 104 -2.39 14.65 4.37
C LYS A 104 -2.78 13.97 5.67
N VAL A 105 -2.97 12.64 5.65
CA VAL A 105 -3.29 11.87 6.86
C VAL A 105 -2.15 11.94 7.87
N TYR A 106 -0.89 11.92 7.43
CA TYR A 106 0.25 12.09 8.33
C TYR A 106 0.34 13.49 8.91
N GLU A 107 0.13 14.53 8.11
CA GLU A 107 0.09 15.91 8.60
C GLU A 107 -1.00 16.10 9.65
N ASN A 108 -2.19 15.55 9.41
CA ASN A 108 -3.30 15.59 10.36
C ASN A 108 -3.00 14.85 11.68
N ASN A 109 -2.08 13.89 11.67
CA ASN A 109 -1.68 13.11 12.84
C ASN A 109 -0.37 13.60 13.50
N LYS A 110 0.36 14.54 12.89
CA LYS A 110 1.48 15.25 13.54
C LYS A 110 0.90 16.23 14.56
N LYS A 111 0.72 15.76 15.79
CA LYS A 111 0.56 16.62 16.97
C LYS A 111 1.91 16.99 17.55
#